data_AF-A0A3D5L1I7-F1
#
_entry.id   AF-A0A3D5L1I7-F1
#
_cell.length_a   1.000
_cell.length_b   1.000
_cell.length_c   1.000
_cell.angle_alpha   90.00
_cell.angle_beta   90.00
_cell.angle_gamma   90.00
#
_symmetry.space_group_name_H-M   'P 1'
#
loop_
_entity.id
_entity.type
_entity.pdbx_description
1 polymer ?
#
loop_
_entity_poly.entity_id
_entity_poly.type
_entity_poly.pdbx_seq_one_letter_code
_entity_poly.pdbx_strand_id
1 'polypeptide(L)'
;VFAAEYLEDLGYREVNLNLGCPMPTVTNKRKGAGALKDPDALSAFFDEVFDALSSRQTAPSISIKTRLGFYGEEEVDPLFSLFGKYPFSKVILHARYGVQAYRGTCDLAATARAAAHLSVPVIYNGDIRGTDDIAR
;
A
#
# COMPACT_ATOMS: atom_id res chain seq x y z
N VAL A 1 5.41 -15.17 -0.62
CA VAL A 1 6.70 -15.63 -0.07
C VAL A 1 7.78 -15.80 -1.14
N PHE A 2 7.69 -16.77 -2.05
CA PHE A 2 8.71 -17.07 -3.08
C PHE A 2 9.34 -15.83 -3.76
N ALA A 3 8.51 -14.88 -4.22
CA ALA A 3 9.03 -13.70 -4.91
C ALA A 3 9.93 -12.82 -4.02
N ALA A 4 9.65 -12.72 -2.72
CA ALA A 4 10.48 -11.95 -1.80
C ALA A 4 11.83 -12.64 -1.56
N GLU A 5 11.83 -13.96 -1.44
CA GLU A 5 13.05 -14.76 -1.29
C GLU A 5 13.92 -14.69 -2.54
N TYR A 6 13.31 -14.84 -3.72
CA TYR A 6 14.02 -14.71 -4.98
C TYR A 6 14.63 -13.32 -5.16
N LEU A 7 13.93 -12.25 -4.76
CA LEU A 7 14.46 -10.90 -4.79
C LEU A 7 15.60 -10.71 -3.76
N GLU A 8 15.50 -11.34 -2.59
CA GLU A 8 16.59 -11.35 -1.61
C GLU A 8 17.86 -11.99 -2.18
N ASP A 9 17.74 -13.14 -2.85
CA ASP A 9 18.87 -13.84 -3.48
C ASP A 9 19.55 -13.00 -4.57
N LEU A 10 18.78 -12.13 -5.24
CA LEU A 10 19.28 -11.16 -6.20
C LEU A 10 19.90 -9.91 -5.54
N GLY A 11 19.89 -9.82 -4.21
CA GLY A 11 20.48 -8.72 -3.43
C GLY A 11 19.55 -7.55 -3.14
N TYR A 12 18.25 -7.65 -3.47
CA TYR A 12 17.29 -6.60 -3.11
C TYR A 12 17.03 -6.60 -1.60
N ARG A 13 16.99 -5.40 -1.02
CA ARG A 13 16.76 -5.19 0.42
C ARG A 13 15.34 -4.73 0.75
N GLU A 14 14.54 -4.46 -0.27
CA GLU A 14 13.15 -4.04 -0.13
C GLU A 14 12.29 -4.70 -1.20
N VAL A 15 11.08 -5.13 -0.80
CA VAL A 15 10.02 -5.59 -1.69
C VAL A 15 8.80 -4.68 -1.47
N ASN A 16 8.40 -3.96 -2.51
CA ASN A 16 7.20 -3.13 -2.50
C ASN A 16 6.01 -3.91 -3.09
N LEU A 17 4.95 -4.08 -2.30
CA LEU A 17 3.71 -4.73 -2.71
C LEU A 17 2.78 -3.72 -3.38
N ASN A 18 2.34 -4.04 -4.60
CA ASN A 18 1.41 -3.20 -5.35
C ASN A 18 -0.04 -3.48 -4.93
N LEU A 19 -0.61 -2.53 -4.20
CA LEU A 19 -2.02 -2.46 -3.80
C LEU A 19 -2.73 -1.25 -4.43
N GLY A 20 -2.16 -0.68 -5.49
CA GLY A 20 -2.59 0.61 -6.04
C GLY A 20 -3.05 0.60 -7.50
N CYS A 21 -2.72 -0.44 -8.28
CA CYS A 21 -3.08 -0.49 -9.70
C CYS A 21 -4.62 -0.56 -9.88
N PRO A 22 -5.25 0.41 -10.58
CA PRO A 22 -6.70 0.44 -10.75
C PRO A 22 -7.18 -0.35 -11.99
N MET A 23 -6.26 -0.89 -12.80
CA MET A 23 -6.60 -1.46 -14.11
C MET A 23 -7.50 -2.70 -13.99
N PRO A 24 -8.60 -2.81 -14.76
CA PRO A 24 -9.53 -3.95 -14.69
C PRO A 24 -8.85 -5.31 -14.85
N THR A 25 -7.84 -5.42 -15.71
CA THR A 25 -7.05 -6.64 -15.91
C THR A 25 -6.33 -7.14 -14.65
N VAL A 26 -6.13 -6.26 -13.68
CA VAL A 26 -5.50 -6.51 -12.38
C VAL A 26 -6.57 -6.60 -11.28
N THR A 27 -7.48 -5.63 -11.21
CA THR A 27 -8.47 -5.51 -10.13
C THR A 27 -9.55 -6.59 -10.19
N ASN A 28 -9.93 -7.07 -11.38
CA ASN A 28 -10.86 -8.20 -11.54
C ASN A 28 -10.28 -9.52 -11.01
N LYS A 29 -8.95 -9.61 -10.86
CA LYS A 29 -8.25 -10.75 -10.25
C LYS A 29 -7.97 -10.53 -8.77
N ARG A 30 -8.60 -9.52 -8.13
CA ARG A 30 -8.36 -9.10 -6.74
C ARG A 30 -6.90 -8.73 -6.45
N LYS A 31 -6.19 -8.19 -7.44
CA LYS A 31 -4.80 -7.68 -7.31
C LYS A 31 -4.78 -6.16 -7.42
N GLY A 32 -3.64 -5.53 -7.12
CA GLY A 32 -3.53 -4.08 -7.13
C GLY A 32 -4.55 -3.46 -6.18
N ALA A 33 -5.22 -2.38 -6.61
CA ALA A 33 -6.29 -1.77 -5.80
C ALA A 33 -7.47 -2.73 -5.57
N GLY A 34 -7.64 -3.76 -6.41
CA GLY A 34 -8.70 -4.76 -6.24
C GLY A 34 -8.54 -5.61 -4.98
N ALA A 35 -7.34 -5.68 -4.40
CA ALA A 35 -7.12 -6.35 -3.12
C ALA A 35 -7.76 -5.59 -1.94
N LEU A 36 -7.91 -4.27 -2.06
CA LEU A 36 -8.48 -3.41 -1.01
C LEU A 36 -9.98 -3.68 -0.77
N LYS A 37 -10.66 -4.34 -1.72
CA LYS A 37 -12.07 -4.71 -1.63
C LYS A 37 -12.36 -5.81 -0.60
N ASP A 38 -11.32 -6.52 -0.16
CA ASP A 38 -11.44 -7.69 0.71
C ASP A 38 -10.33 -7.60 1.79
N PRO A 39 -10.53 -6.75 2.82
CA PRO A 39 -9.54 -6.53 3.87
C PRO A 39 -9.17 -7.80 4.64
N ASP A 40 -10.09 -8.75 4.78
CA ASP A 40 -9.85 -10.01 5.47
C ASP A 40 -8.88 -10.90 4.66
N ALA A 41 -9.13 -11.05 3.35
CA ALA A 41 -8.20 -11.77 2.48
C ALA A 41 -6.84 -11.07 2.40
N LEU A 42 -6.82 -9.73 2.43
CA LEU A 42 -5.59 -8.96 2.44
C LEU A 42 -4.81 -9.15 3.75
N SER A 43 -5.50 -9.21 4.90
CA SER A 43 -4.92 -9.53 6.21
C SER A 43 -4.27 -10.91 6.18
N ALA A 44 -5.00 -11.94 5.73
CA ALA A 44 -4.47 -13.30 5.63
C ALA A 44 -3.25 -13.38 4.71
N PHE A 45 -3.24 -12.62 3.61
CA PHE A 45 -2.08 -12.53 2.74
C PHE A 45 -0.86 -11.88 3.43
N PHE A 46 -1.07 -10.83 4.23
CA PHE A 46 0.02 -10.23 4.99
C PHE A 46 0.53 -11.16 6.08
N ASP A 47 -0.35 -11.86 6.80
CA ASP A 47 0.04 -12.87 7.79
C ASP A 47 0.99 -13.90 7.15
N GLU A 48 0.61 -14.48 6.01
CA GLU A 48 1.44 -15.45 5.28
C GLU A 48 2.81 -14.87 4.89
N VAL A 49 2.85 -13.62 4.40
CA VAL A 49 4.09 -12.97 3.98
C VAL A 49 5.00 -12.69 5.18
N PHE A 50 4.48 -12.10 6.24
CA PHE A 50 5.29 -11.70 7.39
C PHE A 50 5.70 -12.90 8.25
N ASP A 51 4.84 -13.90 8.44
CA ASP A 51 5.18 -15.12 9.17
C ASP A 51 6.33 -15.85 8.47
N ALA A 52 6.25 -16.02 7.15
CA ALA A 52 7.29 -16.69 6.38
C ALA A 52 8.64 -15.95 6.47
N LEU A 53 8.63 -14.62 6.36
CA LEU A 53 9.85 -13.82 6.42
C LEU A 53 10.42 -13.72 7.84
N SER A 54 9.59 -13.78 8.88
CA SER A 54 10.02 -13.71 10.29
C SER A 54 10.92 -14.89 10.71
N SER A 55 10.77 -16.03 10.04
CA SER A 55 11.55 -17.25 10.32
C SER A 55 12.97 -17.22 9.76
N ARG A 56 13.31 -16.20 8.96
CA ARG A 56 14.58 -16.13 8.22
C ARG A 56 15.63 -15.32 8.96
N GLN A 57 16.90 -15.70 8.78
CA GLN A 57 18.03 -14.96 9.37
C GLN A 57 18.20 -13.57 8.75
N THR A 58 17.91 -13.46 7.45
CA THR A 58 17.79 -12.20 6.73
C THR A 58 16.49 -12.22 5.92
N ALA A 59 15.87 -11.06 5.76
CA ALA A 59 14.72 -10.87 4.90
C ALA A 59 14.72 -9.42 4.37
N PRO A 60 14.23 -9.19 3.14
CA PRO A 60 14.03 -7.84 2.65
C PRO A 60 12.91 -7.17 3.45
N SER A 61 13.04 -5.87 3.67
CA SER A 61 11.96 -5.07 4.22
C SER A 61 10.76 -5.06 3.27
N ILE A 62 9.55 -5.10 3.84
CA ILE A 62 8.32 -5.04 3.03
C ILE A 62 7.76 -3.62 3.10
N SER A 63 7.37 -3.05 1.97
CA SER A 63 6.63 -1.80 1.88
C SER A 63 5.38 -2.02 1.03
N ILE A 64 4.42 -1.10 1.11
CA ILE A 64 3.24 -1.12 0.24
C ILE A 64 3.13 0.18 -0.55
N LYS A 65 2.62 0.08 -1.78
CA LYS A 65 2.07 1.21 -2.50
C LYS A 65 0.58 0.99 -2.71
N THR A 66 -0.23 1.84 -2.10
CA THR A 66 -1.68 1.65 -1.99
C THR A 66 -2.46 2.88 -2.46
N ARG A 67 -3.79 2.76 -2.35
CA ARG A 67 -4.79 3.82 -2.50
C ARG A 67 -5.54 4.00 -1.18
N LEU A 68 -6.39 5.02 -1.11
CA LEU A 68 -7.24 5.29 0.07
C LEU A 68 -8.21 4.15 0.37
N GLY A 69 -8.65 3.47 -0.69
CA GLY A 69 -9.65 2.42 -0.71
C GLY A 69 -9.93 2.06 -2.15
N PHE A 70 -10.87 1.15 -2.39
CA PHE A 70 -11.33 0.91 -3.75
C PHE A 70 -12.51 1.82 -4.14
N TYR A 71 -13.52 1.92 -3.29
CA TYR A 71 -14.79 2.60 -3.54
C TYR A 71 -14.87 4.00 -2.91
N GLY A 72 -14.50 4.16 -1.63
CA GLY A 72 -14.91 5.34 -0.86
C GLY A 72 -14.26 5.53 0.50
N GLU A 73 -14.68 6.61 1.19
CA GLU A 73 -14.12 7.09 2.46
C GLU A 73 -14.27 6.08 3.60
N GLU A 74 -15.34 5.29 3.58
CA GLU A 74 -15.64 4.28 4.59
C GLU A 74 -14.55 3.18 4.70
N GLU A 75 -13.73 3.01 3.66
CA GLU A 75 -12.63 2.03 3.64
C GLU A 75 -11.33 2.57 4.23
N VAL A 76 -11.18 3.89 4.36
CA VAL A 76 -9.91 4.57 4.64
C VAL A 76 -9.36 4.18 6.02
N ASP A 77 -10.11 4.47 7.09
CA ASP A 77 -9.68 4.19 8.46
C ASP A 77 -9.53 2.70 8.75
N PRO A 78 -10.44 1.80 8.28
CA PRO A 78 -10.24 0.36 8.39
C PRO A 78 -8.96 -0.13 7.71
N LEU A 79 -8.63 0.37 6.51
CA LEU A 79 -7.41 -0.02 5.81
C LEU A 79 -6.16 0.49 6.51
N PHE A 80 -6.17 1.72 7.05
CA PHE A 80 -5.04 2.22 7.84
C PHE A 80 -4.85 1.42 9.13
N SER A 81 -5.95 1.09 9.81
CA SER A 81 -5.92 0.22 11.00
C SER A 81 -5.36 -1.16 10.67
N LEU A 82 -5.72 -1.73 9.50
CA LEU A 82 -5.17 -2.98 9.01
C LEU A 82 -3.66 -2.87 8.76
N PHE A 83 -3.22 -1.85 8.00
CA PHE A 83 -1.81 -1.67 7.69
C PHE A 83 -0.95 -1.45 8.94
N GLY A 84 -1.48 -0.77 9.95
CA GLY A 84 -0.81 -0.53 11.24
C GLY A 84 -0.55 -1.79 12.07
N LYS A 85 -1.17 -2.94 11.75
CA LYS A 85 -0.91 -4.23 12.41
C LYS A 85 0.39 -4.89 11.95
N TYR A 86 0.94 -4.48 10.81
CA TYR A 86 2.04 -5.17 10.15
C TYR A 86 3.32 -4.32 10.13
N PRO A 87 4.51 -4.94 10.22
CA PRO A 87 5.79 -4.24 10.30
C PRO A 87 6.27 -3.78 8.92
N PHE A 88 5.48 -2.97 8.23
CA PHE A 88 5.91 -2.34 6.98
C PHE A 88 7.04 -1.35 7.23
N SER A 89 7.96 -1.22 6.28
CA SER A 89 9.01 -0.20 6.31
C SER A 89 8.51 1.19 5.95
N LYS A 90 7.49 1.28 5.09
CA LYS A 90 6.80 2.52 4.69
C LYS A 90 5.50 2.20 3.94
N VAL A 91 4.60 3.19 3.91
CA VAL A 91 3.37 3.17 3.11
C VAL A 91 3.41 4.30 2.09
N ILE A 92 3.38 3.97 0.81
CA ILE A 92 3.26 4.96 -0.27
C ILE A 92 1.78 5.06 -0.65
N LEU A 93 1.17 6.22 -0.42
CA LEU A 93 -0.27 6.40 -0.58
C LEU A 93 -0.57 7.25 -1.82
N HIS A 94 -1.16 6.62 -2.84
CA HIS A 94 -1.83 7.41 -3.88
C HIS A 94 -3.17 7.88 -3.30
N ALA A 95 -3.28 9.17 -3.02
CA ALA A 95 -4.43 9.79 -2.35
C ALA A 95 -5.72 9.87 -3.22
N ARG A 96 -6.11 8.76 -3.84
CA ARG A 96 -7.34 8.55 -4.61
C ARG A 96 -7.89 7.17 -4.30
N TYR A 97 -9.18 6.97 -4.55
CA TYR A 97 -9.81 5.66 -4.57
C TYR A 97 -9.47 4.86 -5.84
N GLY A 98 -9.59 3.54 -5.77
CA GLY A 98 -9.43 2.64 -6.90
C GLY A 98 -10.35 3.00 -8.08
N VAL A 99 -11.64 3.22 -7.81
CA VAL A 99 -12.66 3.57 -8.81
C VAL A 99 -12.40 4.90 -9.52
N GLN A 100 -11.68 5.82 -8.88
CA GLN A 100 -11.32 7.09 -9.51
C GLN A 100 -10.25 6.92 -10.58
N ALA A 101 -9.44 5.86 -10.52
CA ALA A 101 -8.23 5.70 -11.31
C ALA A 101 -7.35 6.97 -11.28
N TYR A 102 -7.41 7.79 -12.32
CA TYR A 102 -6.66 9.06 -12.44
C TYR A 102 -7.58 10.29 -12.58
N ARG A 103 -8.88 10.13 -12.32
CA ARG A 103 -9.87 11.22 -12.35
C ARG A 103 -10.01 11.86 -10.97
N GLY A 104 -10.62 13.04 -10.91
CA GLY A 104 -10.80 13.81 -9.68
C GLY A 104 -9.49 14.38 -9.14
N THR A 105 -9.47 14.78 -7.88
CA THR A 105 -8.30 15.36 -7.19
C THR A 105 -7.79 14.42 -6.12
N CYS A 106 -6.50 14.50 -5.82
CA CYS A 106 -5.92 13.80 -4.68
C CYS A 106 -6.36 14.43 -3.33
N ASP A 107 -6.64 13.59 -2.35
CA ASP A 107 -6.99 14.02 -0.99
C ASP A 107 -5.74 14.07 -0.09
N LEU A 108 -5.14 15.26 -0.01
CA LEU A 108 -3.98 15.50 0.85
C LEU A 108 -4.33 15.34 2.33
N ALA A 109 -5.53 15.72 2.75
CA ALA A 109 -5.96 15.61 4.13
C ALA A 109 -6.02 14.14 4.57
N ALA A 110 -6.47 13.24 3.71
CA ALA A 110 -6.45 11.81 3.98
C ALA A 110 -5.02 11.26 4.12
N THR A 111 -4.05 11.82 3.40
CA THR A 111 -2.64 11.43 3.60
C THR A 111 -2.10 11.90 4.94
N ALA A 112 -2.46 13.12 5.38
CA ALA A 112 -2.10 13.59 6.72
C ALA A 112 -2.75 12.73 7.82
N ARG A 113 -4.02 12.31 7.64
CA ARG A 113 -4.68 11.35 8.54
C ARG A 113 -3.91 10.03 8.60
N ALA A 114 -3.50 9.48 7.46
CA ALA A 114 -2.71 8.26 7.40
C ALA A 114 -1.38 8.40 8.15
N ALA A 115 -0.66 9.51 7.95
CA ALA A 115 0.61 9.80 8.60
C ALA A 115 0.49 9.97 10.12
N ALA A 116 -0.66 10.46 10.60
CA ALA A 116 -0.94 10.54 12.04
C ALA A 116 -1.34 9.19 12.65
N HIS A 117 -1.93 8.30 11.86
CA HIS A 117 -2.42 7.01 12.32
C HIS A 117 -1.34 5.92 12.30
N LEU A 118 -0.47 5.92 11.29
CA LEU A 118 0.55 4.91 11.08
C LEU A 118 1.87 5.31 11.76
N SER A 119 2.51 4.35 12.43
CA SER A 119 3.83 4.55 13.05
C SER A 119 5.01 4.52 12.06
N VAL A 120 4.74 4.17 10.80
CA VAL A 120 5.73 4.04 9.74
C VAL A 120 5.67 5.26 8.81
N PRO A 121 6.75 5.60 8.09
CA PRO A 121 6.72 6.70 7.14
C PRO A 121 5.60 6.55 6.10
N VAL A 122 4.76 7.56 5.99
CA VAL A 122 3.75 7.67 4.93
C VAL A 122 4.26 8.62 3.86
N ILE A 123 4.35 8.13 2.63
CA ILE A 123 4.85 8.88 1.47
C ILE A 123 3.66 9.27 0.59
N TYR A 124 3.45 10.56 0.44
CA TYR A 124 2.43 11.10 -0.46
C TYR A 124 2.74 10.76 -1.93
N ASN A 125 1.69 10.41 -2.68
CA ASN A 125 1.76 10.23 -4.12
C ASN A 125 0.48 10.74 -4.79
N GLY A 126 0.63 11.43 -5.91
CA GLY A 126 -0.47 11.88 -6.75
C GLY A 126 -0.35 13.36 -7.07
N ASP A 127 -0.66 13.72 -8.31
CA ASP A 127 -0.79 15.09 -8.80
C ASP A 127 0.40 16.05 -8.56
N ILE A 128 1.58 15.56 -8.17
CA ILE A 128 2.83 16.34 -8.14
C ILE A 128 3.29 16.57 -9.58
N ARG A 129 3.27 17.82 -10.05
CA ARG A 129 3.66 18.22 -11.40
C ARG A 129 4.85 19.17 -11.43
N GLY A 130 5.13 19.83 -10.31
CA GLY A 130 6.27 20.71 -10.15
C GLY A 130 6.71 20.83 -8.69
N THR A 131 7.75 21.62 -8.47
CA THR A 131 8.29 21.89 -7.12
C THR A 131 7.28 22.57 -6.21
N ASP A 132 6.39 23.40 -6.78
CA ASP A 132 5.36 24.12 -6.01
C ASP A 132 4.35 23.16 -5.36
N ASP A 133 4.11 22.00 -5.96
CA ASP A 133 3.23 20.97 -5.38
C ASP A 133 3.86 20.26 -4.17
N ILE A 134 5.20 20.25 -4.08
CA ILE A 134 5.93 19.61 -2.96
C ILE A 134 5.81 20.46 -1.69
N ALA A 135 5.67 21.77 -1.83
CA ALA A 135 5.61 22.71 -0.71
C ALA A 135 4.22 22.82 -0.06
N ARG A 136 3.20 22.17 -0.64
CA ARG A 136 1.80 22.20 -0.18
C ARG A 136 1.52 21.11 0.86
#